data_AF-A0A1B9EA67-F1
#
_entry.id   AF-A0A1B9EA67-F1
#
_cell.length_a   1.000
_cell.length_b   1.000
_cell.length_c   1.000
_cell.angle_alpha   90.00
_cell.angle_beta   90.00
_cell.angle_gamma   90.00
#
_symmetry.space_group_name_H-M   'P 1'
#
loop_
_entity.id
_entity.type
_entity.pdbx_description
1 polymer ?
#
loop_
_entity_poly.entity_id
_entity_poly.type
_entity_poly.pdbx_seq_one_letter_code
_entity_poly.pdbx_strand_id
1 'polypeptide(L)'
;MHISFTAHQASGSTSCSNLIEYLEKENQLQESNEKFFNSEFQCTDASSGIDGTKVLRDIDTNRGSQNFESSNFYMLNISPSAKELTHMESLAVDTLTKRGFDEDSNRENVYYIEQKDELMKIQMKLYTQDLMNEYATNFGREIYCNEEKLPNAVEKKELNLETDQIFADYLKEKGIEVDSKEETKSKQWIEVNNIQIIEQKGKSALIQLDLEEGGKATVFVPKTALQLQENGNYKLPENVYHAKVNEVIDKNTLSTINADFKSVSELKNKEKVFNFSIQDQRFKEPLTYSINQKDLTIKKGEYFTSEHLLKEKTNKAIQKAIDKEFGKDKERIYQELAHKKGFDLSTRPLTGDDLLWYGKIESSRTYKANDKFAVQNKNTLDLINKLEQTKGDKKEIKTLKENLHRDKETGKIIEGGDKKGGMQIHAHVVVSRHDKTMKNPRNKLSLSPLANAKESRTQHGEKIGFDRTVFFQKGEKVFDTKFEYDRPKEQTFNHYNQEKKELKGLKNEITGQVKGKATQFLLEHSGLSEIKQQISPVASIKKELGIVANIPTNLPKGVIDFAFKTVRAMGQDMGY
;
A
#
# COMPACT_ATOMS: atom_id res chain seq x y z
N MET A 1 19.19 8.33 10.43
CA MET A 1 17.76 8.11 10.67
C MET A 1 17.33 6.76 10.11
N HIS A 2 16.72 5.90 10.91
CA HIS A 2 16.17 4.64 10.43
C HIS A 2 14.63 4.65 10.46
N ILE A 3 14.01 4.39 9.31
CA ILE A 3 12.55 4.31 9.15
C ILE A 3 12.18 2.97 8.51
N SER A 4 11.13 2.30 9.02
CA SER A 4 10.60 1.08 8.42
C SER A 4 9.10 0.97 8.46
N PHE A 5 8.57 0.24 7.48
CA PHE A 5 7.16 -0.11 7.40
C PHE A 5 6.97 -1.60 7.64
N THR A 6 5.95 -1.91 8.42
CA THR A 6 5.51 -3.27 8.68
C THR A 6 4.04 -3.40 8.32
N ALA A 7 3.74 -4.38 7.45
CA ALA A 7 2.37 -4.77 7.16
C ALA A 7 1.80 -5.63 8.28
N HIS A 8 0.57 -5.34 8.69
CA HIS A 8 -0.20 -6.27 9.49
C HIS A 8 -0.64 -7.49 8.66
N GLN A 9 -0.46 -8.69 9.22
CA GLN A 9 -0.86 -9.97 8.60
C GLN A 9 -2.32 -10.29 8.94
N ALA A 10 -3.23 -9.93 8.04
CA ALA A 10 -4.67 -10.03 8.25
C ALA A 10 -5.22 -11.47 8.37
N SER A 11 -4.43 -12.49 8.06
CA SER A 11 -4.79 -13.90 8.27
C SER A 11 -4.83 -14.30 9.74
N GLY A 12 -4.14 -13.58 10.63
CA GLY A 12 -4.04 -13.92 12.06
C GLY A 12 -4.96 -13.11 12.99
N SER A 13 -5.39 -11.92 12.55
CA SER A 13 -6.33 -11.00 13.19
C SER A 13 -6.72 -9.97 12.15
N THR A 14 -7.92 -9.40 12.19
CA THR A 14 -8.28 -8.24 11.34
C THR A 14 -8.18 -6.91 12.07
N SER A 15 -8.05 -6.98 13.40
CA SER A 15 -8.01 -5.86 14.34
C SER A 15 -6.58 -5.47 14.72
N CYS A 16 -6.37 -4.18 14.97
CA CYS A 16 -5.15 -3.67 15.57
C CYS A 16 -5.04 -3.90 17.09
N SER A 17 -6.00 -4.57 17.73
CA SER A 17 -6.02 -4.83 19.19
C SER A 17 -4.68 -5.31 19.75
N ASN A 18 -4.09 -6.35 19.16
CA ASN A 18 -2.82 -6.92 19.61
C ASN A 18 -1.65 -5.92 19.49
N LEU A 19 -1.71 -5.04 18.48
CA LEU A 19 -0.69 -4.00 18.31
C LEU A 19 -0.86 -2.91 19.36
N ILE A 20 -2.09 -2.47 19.64
CA ILE A 20 -2.35 -1.45 20.67
C ILE A 20 -1.98 -1.98 22.05
N GLU A 21 -2.33 -3.22 22.38
CA GLU A 21 -1.92 -3.89 23.62
C GLU A 21 -0.40 -3.92 23.77
N TYR A 22 0.32 -4.24 22.69
CA TYR A 22 1.79 -4.20 22.69
C TYR A 22 2.35 -2.80 22.92
N LEU A 23 1.75 -1.77 22.33
CA LEU A 23 2.19 -0.38 22.53
C LEU A 23 1.82 0.15 23.93
N GLU A 24 0.89 -0.48 24.63
CA GLU A 24 0.52 -0.14 26.02
C GLU A 24 1.38 -0.84 27.09
N LYS A 25 2.27 -1.75 26.71
CA LYS A 25 3.09 -2.55 27.65
C LYS A 25 3.85 -1.72 28.69
N GLU A 26 4.52 -0.64 28.28
CA GLU A 26 5.33 0.20 29.19
C GLU A 26 4.44 0.90 30.24
N ASN A 27 3.22 1.29 29.84
CA ASN A 27 2.24 1.88 30.76
C ASN A 27 1.67 0.85 31.73
N GLN A 28 1.39 -0.37 31.25
CA GLN A 28 0.88 -1.46 32.09
C GLN A 28 1.90 -1.88 33.16
N LEU A 29 3.19 -1.78 32.84
CA LEU A 29 4.29 -2.04 33.77
C LEU A 29 4.62 -0.84 34.67
N GLN A 30 3.86 0.26 34.58
CA GLN A 30 4.12 1.53 35.29
C GLN A 30 5.52 2.11 35.01
N GLU A 31 6.15 1.71 33.91
CA GLU A 31 7.45 2.23 33.47
C GLU A 31 7.31 3.55 32.68
N SER A 32 6.08 3.86 32.24
CA SER A 32 5.73 5.07 31.50
C SER A 32 4.27 5.44 31.75
N ASN A 33 3.87 6.66 31.39
CA ASN A 33 2.47 7.07 31.25
C ASN A 33 2.23 7.72 29.87
N GLU A 34 3.04 7.33 28.89
CA GLU A 34 2.99 7.90 27.54
C GLU A 34 1.68 7.56 26.86
N LYS A 35 1.00 8.56 26.29
CA LYS A 35 -0.26 8.38 25.57
C LYS A 35 -0.04 8.42 24.06
N PHE A 36 -1.04 7.97 23.31
CA PHE A 36 -0.98 8.14 21.86
C PHE A 36 -1.15 9.62 21.48
N PHE A 37 -0.56 10.00 20.35
CA PHE A 37 -0.66 11.32 19.75
C PHE A 37 -0.96 11.20 18.24
N ASN A 38 -1.37 12.27 17.59
CA ASN A 38 -1.64 12.30 16.15
C ASN A 38 -1.28 13.68 15.55
N SER A 39 -1.83 14.01 14.39
CA SER A 39 -1.64 15.31 13.73
C SER A 39 -2.04 16.51 14.58
N GLU A 40 -2.95 16.35 15.55
CA GLU A 40 -3.49 17.42 16.39
C GLU A 40 -2.65 17.69 17.66
N PHE A 41 -1.53 16.98 17.85
CA PHE A 41 -0.66 17.19 19.01
C PHE A 41 -0.14 18.63 19.10
N GLN A 42 -0.22 19.22 20.29
CA GLN A 42 0.27 20.55 20.61
C GLN A 42 1.17 20.50 21.85
N CYS A 43 2.31 21.18 21.82
CA CYS A 43 3.26 21.20 22.94
C CYS A 43 2.69 21.79 24.24
N THR A 44 1.70 22.69 24.13
CA THR A 44 1.07 23.36 25.27
C THR A 44 0.16 22.46 26.09
N ASP A 45 -0.23 21.30 25.57
CA ASP A 45 -1.06 20.31 26.27
C ASP A 45 -0.45 18.91 26.13
N ALA A 46 0.82 18.78 26.55
CA ALA A 46 1.56 17.52 26.52
C ALA A 46 0.90 16.40 27.38
N SER A 47 0.02 16.79 28.31
CA SER A 47 -0.81 15.88 29.13
C SER A 47 -2.04 15.34 28.41
N SER A 48 -2.52 16.01 27.34
CA SER A 48 -3.61 15.51 26.51
C SER A 48 -3.10 14.36 25.63
N GLY A 49 -3.72 13.21 25.82
CA GLY A 49 -3.29 11.98 25.19
C GLY A 49 -4.47 11.17 24.70
N ILE A 50 -4.29 10.48 23.59
CA ILE A 50 -5.32 9.61 23.02
C ILE A 50 -5.21 8.23 23.68
N ASP A 51 -6.35 7.71 24.13
CA ASP A 51 -6.44 6.36 24.71
C ASP A 51 -6.38 5.27 23.63
N GLY A 52 -5.74 4.14 23.94
CA GLY A 52 -5.61 3.01 23.04
C GLY A 52 -6.95 2.47 22.53
N THR A 53 -8.03 2.54 23.32
CA THR A 53 -9.37 2.12 22.90
C THR A 53 -9.92 3.00 21.76
N LYS A 54 -9.64 4.30 21.78
CA LYS A 54 -9.99 5.21 20.69
C LYS A 54 -9.17 4.89 19.43
N VAL A 55 -7.86 4.67 19.58
CA VAL A 55 -6.99 4.27 18.46
C VAL A 55 -7.52 3.00 17.79
N LEU A 56 -7.83 1.98 18.60
CA LEU A 56 -8.36 0.70 18.14
C LEU A 56 -9.63 0.90 17.31
N ARG A 57 -10.62 1.60 17.87
CA ARG A 57 -11.90 1.84 17.21
C ARG A 57 -11.72 2.59 15.90
N ASP A 58 -10.95 3.67 15.92
CA ASP A 58 -10.81 4.53 14.74
C ASP A 58 -10.05 3.81 13.62
N ILE A 59 -8.96 3.10 13.93
CA ILE A 59 -8.17 2.36 12.94
C ILE A 59 -8.97 1.18 12.35
N ASP A 60 -9.64 0.39 13.17
CA ASP A 60 -10.37 -0.80 12.72
C ASP A 60 -11.60 -0.45 11.87
N THR A 61 -12.28 0.65 12.19
CA THR A 61 -13.47 1.10 11.44
C THR A 61 -13.12 1.78 10.12
N ASN A 62 -11.89 2.31 9.97
CA ASN A 62 -11.46 3.01 8.76
C ASN A 62 -10.99 2.07 7.63
N ARG A 63 -11.88 1.19 7.14
CA ARG A 63 -11.51 0.11 6.20
C ARG A 63 -11.71 0.39 4.72
N GLY A 64 -12.54 1.39 4.39
CA GLY A 64 -12.97 1.58 3.00
C GLY A 64 -13.68 0.34 2.45
N SER A 65 -13.59 0.11 1.14
CA SER A 65 -14.23 -1.03 0.48
C SER A 65 -13.41 -2.33 0.55
N GLN A 66 -12.41 -2.41 1.41
CA GLN A 66 -11.44 -3.50 1.44
C GLN A 66 -11.96 -4.72 2.21
N ASN A 67 -11.76 -5.93 1.65
CA ASN A 67 -12.15 -7.18 2.30
C ASN A 67 -11.40 -7.42 3.61
N PHE A 68 -11.93 -8.27 4.50
CA PHE A 68 -11.36 -8.57 5.82
C PHE A 68 -10.01 -9.31 5.78
N GLU A 69 -9.70 -10.00 4.68
CA GLU A 69 -8.45 -10.74 4.49
C GLU A 69 -7.24 -9.86 4.17
N SER A 70 -7.46 -8.58 3.90
CA SER A 70 -6.39 -7.64 3.63
C SER A 70 -5.97 -6.84 4.87
N SER A 71 -4.75 -6.33 4.87
CA SER A 71 -4.29 -5.41 5.90
C SER A 71 -5.01 -4.06 5.84
N ASN A 72 -5.52 -3.57 6.98
CA ASN A 72 -6.21 -2.27 7.09
C ASN A 72 -5.32 -1.15 7.66
N PHE A 73 -4.16 -1.49 8.17
CA PHE A 73 -3.24 -0.54 8.78
C PHE A 73 -1.81 -1.03 8.61
N TYR A 74 -0.89 -0.09 8.77
CA TYR A 74 0.55 -0.31 8.73
C TYR A 74 1.15 0.21 10.01
N MET A 75 2.25 -0.41 10.43
CA MET A 75 3.08 0.14 11.49
C MET A 75 4.31 0.78 10.85
N LEU A 76 4.52 2.06 11.13
CA LEU A 76 5.70 2.83 10.76
C LEU A 76 6.56 2.99 12.03
N ASN A 77 7.79 2.49 11.97
CA ASN A 77 8.76 2.66 13.05
C ASN A 77 9.74 3.76 12.66
N ILE A 78 9.94 4.74 13.54
CA ILE A 78 10.83 5.87 13.35
C ILE A 78 11.87 5.82 14.46
N SER A 79 13.13 5.60 14.07
CA SER A 79 14.22 5.31 15.01
C SER A 79 15.40 6.21 14.66
N PRO A 80 15.60 7.32 15.38
CA PRO A 80 16.83 8.09 15.28
C PRO A 80 18.02 7.21 15.67
N SER A 81 19.16 7.46 15.05
CA SER A 81 20.44 6.82 15.39
C SER A 81 20.99 7.37 16.69
N ALA A 82 21.96 6.69 17.29
CA ALA A 82 22.59 7.14 18.53
C ALA A 82 23.11 8.59 18.45
N LYS A 83 23.75 8.97 17.33
CA LYS A 83 24.24 10.34 17.11
C LYS A 83 23.12 11.37 17.01
N GLU A 84 22.02 11.01 16.35
CA GLU A 84 20.84 11.86 16.25
C GLU A 84 20.16 12.03 17.62
N LEU A 85 20.11 10.97 18.44
CA LEU A 85 19.60 11.04 19.80
C LEU A 85 20.46 11.91 20.72
N THR A 86 21.80 11.80 20.62
CA THR A 86 22.72 12.69 21.35
C THR A 86 22.52 14.15 20.99
N HIS A 87 22.28 14.45 19.71
CA HIS A 87 21.97 15.81 19.27
C HIS A 87 20.62 16.31 19.79
N MET A 88 19.58 15.47 19.77
CA MET A 88 18.29 15.82 20.37
C MET A 88 18.39 16.06 21.89
N GLU A 89 19.23 15.26 22.56
CA GLU A 89 19.52 15.41 23.99
C GLU A 89 20.21 16.74 24.27
N SER A 90 21.23 17.13 23.49
CA SER A 90 21.90 18.43 23.68
C SER A 90 20.93 19.60 23.50
N LEU A 91 20.01 19.52 22.53
CA LEU A 91 18.97 20.53 22.36
C LEU A 91 17.99 20.59 23.55
N ALA A 92 17.66 19.43 24.14
CA ALA A 92 16.82 19.38 25.34
C ALA A 92 17.53 20.01 26.53
N VAL A 93 18.79 19.66 26.77
CA VAL A 93 19.64 20.23 27.83
C VAL A 93 19.76 21.74 27.66
N ASP A 94 20.12 22.22 26.47
CA ASP A 94 20.22 23.66 26.18
C ASP A 94 18.90 24.39 26.46
N THR A 95 17.76 23.75 26.16
CA THR A 95 16.43 24.30 26.43
C THR A 95 16.14 24.38 27.93
N LEU A 96 16.55 23.38 28.71
CA LEU A 96 16.41 23.38 30.16
C LEU A 96 17.30 24.43 30.81
N THR A 97 18.57 24.51 30.42
CA THR A 97 19.52 25.52 30.89
C THR A 97 18.99 26.94 30.61
N LYS A 98 18.48 27.21 29.40
CA LYS A 98 17.86 28.51 29.06
C LYS A 98 16.63 28.84 29.91
N ARG A 99 15.96 27.83 30.48
CA ARG A 99 14.81 27.98 31.38
C ARG A 99 15.22 28.06 32.86
N GLY A 100 16.53 28.06 33.16
CA GLY A 100 17.06 28.10 34.52
C GLY A 100 17.07 26.76 35.24
N PHE A 101 16.95 25.64 34.51
CA PHE A 101 17.16 24.30 35.04
C PHE A 101 18.59 23.86 34.72
N ASP A 102 19.50 24.03 35.67
CA ASP A 102 20.90 23.62 35.54
C ASP A 102 21.11 22.17 36.04
N GLU A 103 22.10 21.48 35.47
CA GLU A 103 22.46 20.09 35.80
C GLU A 103 22.99 19.93 37.24
N ASP A 104 23.36 21.03 37.92
CA ASP A 104 24.14 21.00 39.17
C ASP A 104 23.27 21.02 40.44
N SER A 105 22.79 19.83 40.82
CA SER A 105 22.80 19.30 42.20
C SER A 105 22.32 17.85 42.15
N ASN A 106 23.29 16.93 42.10
CA ASN A 106 23.16 15.48 41.88
C ASN A 106 22.72 15.08 40.47
N ARG A 107 23.55 14.29 39.78
CA ARG A 107 23.21 13.51 38.57
C ARG A 107 22.01 12.55 38.74
N GLU A 108 21.44 12.51 39.94
CA GLU A 108 20.24 11.76 40.34
C GLU A 108 19.02 12.69 40.56
N ASN A 109 19.06 13.94 40.12
CA ASN A 109 17.88 14.81 40.16
C ASN A 109 16.81 14.28 39.21
N VAL A 110 15.96 13.41 39.75
CA VAL A 110 14.87 12.70 39.05
C VAL A 110 14.01 13.68 38.26
N TYR A 111 13.72 14.84 38.82
CA TYR A 111 12.92 15.86 38.15
C TYR A 111 13.60 16.40 36.88
N TYR A 112 14.90 16.71 36.93
CA TYR A 112 15.63 17.17 35.75
C TYR A 112 15.64 16.11 34.63
N ILE A 113 15.86 14.85 35.00
CA ILE A 113 15.85 13.72 34.06
C ILE A 113 14.46 13.58 33.42
N GLU A 114 13.39 13.64 34.21
CA GLU A 114 12.01 13.61 33.70
C GLU A 114 11.73 14.78 32.73
N GLN A 115 12.14 16.00 33.06
CA GLN A 115 11.94 17.16 32.18
C GLN A 115 12.71 17.02 30.86
N LYS A 116 13.95 16.51 30.92
CA LYS A 116 14.76 16.24 29.73
C LYS A 116 14.10 15.19 28.84
N ASP A 117 13.66 14.08 29.44
CA ASP A 117 13.00 12.99 28.72
C ASP A 117 11.70 13.46 28.08
N GLU A 118 10.89 14.27 28.77
CA GLU A 118 9.67 14.87 28.21
C GLU A 118 9.97 15.80 27.04
N LEU A 119 11.01 16.63 27.12
CA LEU A 119 11.44 17.45 25.98
C LEU A 119 11.87 16.59 24.78
N MET A 120 12.62 15.52 25.00
CA MET A 120 13.01 14.61 23.92
C MET A 120 11.80 13.90 23.30
N LYS A 121 10.81 13.50 24.09
CA LYS A 121 9.54 12.95 23.59
C LYS A 121 8.77 13.98 22.76
N ILE A 122 8.67 15.22 23.22
CA ILE A 122 8.02 16.32 22.47
C ILE A 122 8.74 16.55 21.14
N GLN A 123 10.07 16.61 21.14
CA GLN A 123 10.86 16.71 19.91
C GLN A 123 10.52 15.56 18.93
N MET A 124 10.45 14.32 19.43
CA MET A 124 10.12 13.15 18.62
C MET A 124 8.68 13.17 18.08
N LYS A 125 7.70 13.67 18.86
CA LYS A 125 6.31 13.86 18.43
C LYS A 125 6.20 14.86 17.28
N LEU A 126 6.86 16.02 17.42
CA LEU A 126 6.90 17.07 16.40
C LEU A 126 7.57 16.58 15.10
N TYR A 127 8.70 15.87 15.23
CA TYR A 127 9.35 15.26 14.07
C TYR A 127 8.44 14.24 13.37
N THR A 128 7.71 13.44 14.15
CA THR A 128 6.75 12.47 13.61
C THR A 128 5.62 13.16 12.83
N GLN A 129 5.07 14.28 13.31
CA GLN A 129 4.05 15.05 12.57
C GLN A 129 4.58 15.52 11.21
N ASP A 130 5.78 16.12 11.17
CA ASP A 130 6.38 16.60 9.92
C ASP A 130 6.68 15.44 8.96
N LEU A 131 7.13 14.30 9.49
CA LEU A 131 7.35 13.09 8.69
C LEU A 131 6.03 12.55 8.11
N MET A 132 4.91 12.65 8.83
CA MET A 132 3.60 12.21 8.33
C MET A 132 3.05 13.15 7.25
N ASN A 133 3.42 14.43 7.25
CA ASN A 133 3.17 15.32 6.10
C ASN A 133 3.94 14.86 4.85
N GLU A 134 5.21 14.49 5.01
CA GLU A 134 6.00 13.91 3.92
C GLU A 134 5.45 12.55 3.46
N TYR A 135 4.84 11.78 4.37
CA TYR A 135 4.18 10.52 4.05
C TYR A 135 2.97 10.75 3.12
N ALA A 136 2.13 11.74 3.41
CA ALA A 136 0.98 12.09 2.58
C ALA A 136 1.41 12.59 1.19
N THR A 137 2.30 13.58 1.14
CA THR A 137 2.72 14.20 -0.13
C THR A 137 3.43 13.22 -1.06
N ASN A 138 4.11 12.21 -0.50
CA ASN A 138 4.81 11.18 -1.27
C ASN A 138 3.88 10.38 -2.20
N PHE A 139 2.59 10.25 -1.86
CA PHE A 139 1.64 9.51 -2.70
C PHE A 139 1.29 10.21 -4.02
N GLY A 140 1.46 11.54 -4.11
CA GLY A 140 1.05 12.32 -5.27
C GLY A 140 -0.44 12.15 -5.58
N ARG A 141 -1.28 12.14 -4.55
CA ARG A 141 -2.73 11.93 -4.66
C ARG A 141 -3.48 13.22 -4.36
N GLU A 142 -4.61 13.38 -5.04
CA GLU A 142 -5.58 14.40 -4.73
C GLU A 142 -6.80 13.79 -4.05
N ILE A 143 -7.49 14.62 -3.28
CA ILE A 143 -8.69 14.27 -2.54
C ILE A 143 -9.80 15.28 -2.82
N TYR A 144 -11.05 14.82 -2.88
CA TYR A 144 -12.18 15.69 -3.15
C TYR A 144 -12.41 16.66 -1.99
N CYS A 145 -12.69 17.92 -2.33
CA CYS A 145 -12.97 18.96 -1.35
C CYS A 145 -14.33 18.76 -0.67
N ASN A 146 -15.32 18.23 -1.39
CA ASN A 146 -16.69 18.06 -0.89
C ASN A 146 -17.31 16.73 -1.31
N GLU A 147 -17.18 15.71 -0.46
CA GLU A 147 -17.72 14.38 -0.75
C GLU A 147 -19.24 14.36 -0.90
N GLU A 148 -19.96 15.18 -0.12
CA GLU A 148 -21.43 15.19 -0.09
C GLU A 148 -22.02 15.77 -1.39
N LYS A 149 -21.21 16.51 -2.15
CA LYS A 149 -21.56 17.04 -3.48
C LYS A 149 -21.01 16.20 -4.64
N LEU A 150 -20.51 14.99 -4.38
CA LEU A 150 -20.13 14.07 -5.45
C LEU A 150 -21.35 13.34 -6.01
N PRO A 151 -21.40 13.10 -7.32
CA PRO A 151 -22.47 12.31 -7.91
C PRO A 151 -22.42 10.86 -7.41
N ASN A 152 -23.57 10.32 -7.06
CA ASN A 152 -23.72 8.91 -6.71
C ASN A 152 -23.56 8.01 -7.94
N ALA A 153 -23.65 6.69 -7.77
CA ALA A 153 -23.41 5.74 -8.87
C ALA A 153 -24.40 5.86 -10.04
N VAL A 154 -25.65 6.24 -9.78
CA VAL A 154 -26.69 6.43 -10.81
C VAL A 154 -26.47 7.76 -11.52
N GLU A 155 -26.30 8.84 -10.76
CA GLU A 155 -26.03 10.18 -11.29
C GLU A 155 -24.74 10.21 -12.12
N LYS A 156 -23.70 9.52 -11.67
CA LYS A 156 -22.45 9.36 -12.43
C LYS A 156 -22.68 8.65 -13.76
N LYS A 157 -23.54 7.64 -13.80
CA LYS A 157 -23.86 6.93 -15.05
C LYS A 157 -24.62 7.85 -16.02
N GLU A 158 -25.58 8.62 -15.53
CA GLU A 158 -26.33 9.60 -16.32
C GLU A 158 -25.43 10.72 -16.84
N LEU A 159 -24.56 11.28 -15.98
CA LEU A 159 -23.56 12.27 -16.37
C LEU A 159 -22.64 11.75 -17.47
N ASN A 160 -22.15 10.52 -17.36
CA ASN A 160 -21.30 9.93 -18.39
C ASN A 160 -22.05 9.77 -19.72
N LEU A 161 -23.32 9.33 -19.69
CA LEU A 161 -24.11 9.17 -20.90
C LEU A 161 -24.33 10.51 -21.62
N GLU A 162 -24.73 11.55 -20.88
CA GLU A 162 -24.90 12.90 -21.43
C GLU A 162 -23.58 13.49 -21.90
N THR A 163 -22.49 13.26 -21.17
CA THR A 163 -21.13 13.67 -21.58
C THR A 163 -20.74 13.00 -22.88
N ASP A 164 -20.98 11.69 -23.03
CA ASP A 164 -20.65 10.95 -24.24
C ASP A 164 -21.44 11.46 -25.46
N GLN A 165 -22.70 11.86 -25.28
CA GLN A 165 -23.52 12.49 -26.32
C GLN A 165 -22.95 13.86 -26.74
N ILE A 166 -22.72 14.76 -25.78
CA ILE A 166 -22.16 16.10 -26.05
C ILE A 166 -20.77 15.98 -26.68
N PHE A 167 -19.95 15.04 -26.20
CA PHE A 167 -18.61 14.81 -26.72
C PHE A 167 -18.64 14.23 -28.15
N ALA A 168 -19.60 13.36 -28.48
CA ALA A 168 -19.78 12.88 -29.84
C ALA A 168 -20.13 14.01 -30.80
N ASP A 169 -21.01 14.93 -30.41
CA ASP A 169 -21.33 16.10 -31.23
C ASP A 169 -20.15 17.08 -31.35
N TYR A 170 -19.39 17.28 -30.27
CA TYR A 170 -18.12 18.02 -30.31
C TYR A 170 -17.11 17.42 -31.29
N LEU A 171 -16.97 16.08 -31.34
CA LEU A 171 -16.10 15.41 -32.30
C LEU A 171 -16.56 15.60 -33.74
N LYS A 172 -17.88 15.54 -34.01
CA LYS A 172 -18.44 15.83 -35.34
C LYS A 172 -18.13 17.25 -35.79
N GLU A 173 -18.25 18.25 -34.91
CA GLU A 173 -17.86 19.63 -35.20
C GLU A 173 -16.37 19.77 -35.56
N LYS A 174 -15.51 18.88 -35.04
CA LYS A 174 -14.10 18.79 -35.40
C LYS A 174 -13.82 17.96 -36.65
N GLY A 175 -14.85 17.48 -37.35
CA GLY A 175 -14.71 16.63 -38.54
C GLY A 175 -14.32 15.18 -38.21
N ILE A 176 -14.53 14.74 -36.97
CA ILE A 176 -14.21 13.39 -36.50
C ILE A 176 -15.52 12.61 -36.36
N GLU A 177 -15.92 11.95 -37.44
CA GLU A 177 -16.95 10.93 -37.36
C GLU A 177 -16.33 9.63 -36.87
N VAL A 178 -16.80 9.17 -35.72
CA VAL A 178 -16.51 7.85 -35.18
C VAL A 178 -17.75 7.01 -35.47
N ASP A 179 -17.57 5.84 -36.09
CA ASP A 179 -18.64 4.86 -36.21
C ASP A 179 -19.18 4.56 -34.81
N SER A 180 -20.32 5.15 -34.46
CA SER A 180 -21.02 4.80 -33.25
C SER A 180 -21.29 3.31 -33.35
N LYS A 181 -20.88 2.53 -32.34
CA LYS A 181 -21.40 1.17 -32.18
C LYS A 181 -22.90 1.31 -32.29
N GLU A 182 -23.49 0.83 -33.38
CA GLU A 182 -24.94 0.86 -33.53
C GLU A 182 -25.51 0.25 -32.25
N GLU A 183 -26.23 1.05 -31.47
CA GLU A 183 -27.04 0.54 -30.37
C GLU A 183 -28.19 -0.22 -31.00
N THR A 184 -27.88 -1.40 -31.51
CA THR A 184 -28.88 -2.32 -31.98
C THR A 184 -29.51 -2.97 -30.75
N LYS A 185 -30.51 -2.29 -30.19
CA LYS A 185 -31.58 -2.96 -29.48
C LYS A 185 -32.79 -3.00 -30.41
N SER A 186 -32.64 -3.72 -31.53
CA SER A 186 -33.83 -4.17 -32.24
C SER A 186 -34.55 -5.17 -31.35
N LYS A 187 -35.87 -5.00 -31.19
CA LYS A 187 -36.75 -5.98 -30.52
C LYS A 187 -37.25 -7.05 -31.49
N GLN A 188 -36.86 -6.98 -32.77
CA GLN A 188 -37.24 -7.94 -33.79
C GLN A 188 -36.41 -9.21 -33.64
N TRP A 189 -37.13 -10.34 -33.60
CA TRP A 189 -36.56 -11.67 -33.45
C TRP A 189 -36.55 -12.35 -34.80
N ILE A 190 -35.54 -13.19 -35.05
CA ILE A 190 -35.58 -14.08 -36.20
C ILE A 190 -36.55 -15.22 -35.87
N GLU A 191 -37.61 -15.35 -36.66
CA GLU A 191 -38.68 -16.30 -36.39
C GLU A 191 -38.28 -17.77 -36.67
N VAL A 192 -37.24 -17.99 -37.49
CA VAL A 192 -36.89 -19.30 -38.07
C VAL A 192 -35.53 -19.89 -37.67
N ASN A 193 -34.76 -19.22 -36.80
CA ASN A 193 -33.45 -19.72 -36.40
C ASN A 193 -33.58 -20.73 -35.27
N ASN A 194 -33.58 -22.03 -35.58
CA ASN A 194 -33.55 -23.14 -34.62
C ASN A 194 -32.12 -23.36 -34.09
N ILE A 195 -31.60 -22.43 -33.30
CA ILE A 195 -30.19 -22.42 -32.87
C ILE A 195 -29.94 -23.48 -31.81
N GLN A 196 -28.91 -24.29 -32.05
CA GLN A 196 -28.39 -25.26 -31.07
C GLN A 196 -27.17 -24.68 -30.35
N ILE A 197 -27.15 -24.85 -29.02
CA ILE A 197 -26.00 -24.51 -28.18
C ILE A 197 -25.03 -25.69 -28.21
N ILE A 198 -23.81 -25.45 -28.68
CA ILE A 198 -22.73 -26.43 -28.73
C ILE A 198 -22.01 -26.50 -27.38
N GLU A 199 -21.69 -25.33 -26.80
CA GLU A 199 -20.93 -25.23 -25.55
C GLU A 199 -21.37 -24.00 -24.75
N GLN A 200 -21.29 -24.07 -23.42
CA GLN A 200 -21.52 -22.91 -22.56
C GLN A 200 -20.26 -22.54 -21.78
N LYS A 201 -19.85 -21.27 -21.86
CA LYS A 201 -18.65 -20.77 -21.18
C LYS A 201 -18.94 -19.45 -20.46
N GLY A 202 -19.06 -19.52 -19.14
CA GLY A 202 -19.36 -18.35 -18.30
C GLY A 202 -20.69 -17.68 -18.68
N LYS A 203 -20.63 -16.39 -19.05
CA LYS A 203 -21.79 -15.59 -19.51
C LYS A 203 -22.11 -15.73 -21.01
N SER A 204 -21.37 -16.55 -21.75
CA SER A 204 -21.52 -16.74 -23.19
C SER A 204 -21.86 -18.19 -23.54
N ALA A 205 -22.48 -18.38 -24.71
CA ALA A 205 -22.75 -19.67 -25.32
C ALA A 205 -22.15 -19.71 -26.73
N LEU A 206 -21.54 -20.85 -27.08
CA LEU A 206 -21.12 -21.16 -28.44
C LEU A 206 -22.30 -21.76 -29.17
N ILE A 207 -22.68 -21.14 -30.27
CA ILE A 207 -23.81 -21.56 -31.09
C ILE A 207 -23.37 -21.84 -32.52
N GLN A 208 -24.13 -22.66 -33.23
CA GLN A 208 -24.00 -22.82 -34.68
C GLN A 208 -24.98 -21.87 -35.38
N LEU A 209 -24.47 -21.07 -36.30
CA LEU A 209 -25.26 -20.24 -37.21
C LEU A 209 -25.23 -20.85 -38.61
N ASP A 210 -26.40 -20.93 -39.23
CA ASP A 210 -26.53 -21.15 -40.66
C ASP A 210 -26.38 -19.80 -41.36
N LEU A 211 -25.46 -19.74 -42.33
CA LEU A 211 -25.16 -18.57 -43.15
C LEU A 211 -26.08 -18.58 -44.39
N GLU A 212 -26.48 -17.40 -44.86
CA GLU A 212 -27.42 -17.23 -45.99
C GLU A 212 -26.95 -17.92 -47.29
N GLU A 213 -25.63 -18.09 -47.48
CA GLU A 213 -25.03 -18.76 -48.66
C GLU A 213 -24.87 -20.29 -48.51
N GLY A 214 -25.48 -20.92 -47.49
CA GLY A 214 -25.48 -22.38 -47.33
C GLY A 214 -24.31 -22.97 -46.51
N GLY A 215 -23.64 -22.16 -45.70
CA GLY A 215 -22.56 -22.56 -44.80
C GLY A 215 -22.95 -22.61 -43.32
N LYS A 216 -22.14 -23.25 -42.48
CA LYS A 216 -22.31 -23.29 -41.01
C LYS A 216 -21.11 -22.67 -40.32
N ALA A 217 -21.33 -21.77 -39.37
CA ALA A 217 -20.28 -21.15 -38.59
C ALA A 217 -20.56 -21.24 -37.09
N THR A 218 -19.51 -21.34 -36.27
CA THR A 218 -19.64 -21.36 -34.82
C THR A 218 -19.23 -20.01 -34.23
N VAL A 219 -20.11 -19.41 -33.42
CA VAL A 219 -19.89 -18.08 -32.84
C VAL A 219 -20.28 -18.03 -31.37
N PHE A 220 -19.58 -17.19 -30.61
CA PHE A 220 -19.95 -16.89 -29.22
C PHE A 220 -20.96 -15.76 -29.16
N VAL A 221 -22.06 -15.99 -28.44
CA VAL A 221 -23.09 -15.01 -28.11
C VAL A 221 -23.34 -14.92 -26.60
N PRO A 222 -23.76 -13.76 -26.07
CA PRO A 222 -24.16 -13.65 -24.67
C PRO A 222 -25.37 -14.55 -24.38
N LYS A 223 -25.36 -15.26 -23.24
CA LYS A 223 -26.51 -16.09 -22.83
C LYS A 223 -27.79 -15.28 -22.68
N THR A 224 -27.67 -14.01 -22.29
CA THR A 224 -28.80 -13.08 -22.15
C THR A 224 -29.45 -12.69 -23.47
N ALA A 225 -28.78 -12.94 -24.61
CA ALA A 225 -29.33 -12.66 -25.93
C ALA A 225 -30.13 -13.83 -26.52
N LEU A 226 -30.07 -15.02 -25.92
CA LEU A 226 -30.76 -16.22 -26.40
C LEU A 226 -32.16 -16.32 -25.79
N GLN A 227 -33.16 -16.65 -26.60
CA GLN A 227 -34.52 -16.95 -26.13
C GLN A 227 -34.89 -18.39 -26.47
N LEU A 228 -35.30 -19.17 -25.46
CA LEU A 228 -35.79 -20.54 -25.62
C LEU A 228 -37.16 -20.56 -26.31
N GLN A 229 -37.34 -21.46 -27.27
CA GLN A 229 -38.57 -21.71 -28.01
C GLN A 229 -39.26 -22.98 -27.50
N GLU A 230 -40.57 -23.13 -27.78
CA GLU A 230 -41.39 -24.28 -27.34
C GLU A 230 -40.88 -25.63 -27.86
N ASN A 231 -40.16 -25.63 -28.99
CA ASN A 231 -39.55 -26.82 -29.59
C ASN A 231 -38.20 -27.21 -28.97
N GLY A 232 -37.74 -26.50 -27.93
CA GLY A 232 -36.46 -26.74 -27.25
C GLY A 232 -35.23 -26.08 -27.90
N ASN A 233 -35.39 -25.40 -29.03
CA ASN A 233 -34.32 -24.64 -29.69
C ASN A 233 -34.26 -23.19 -29.19
N TYR A 234 -33.21 -22.46 -29.55
CA TYR A 234 -33.04 -21.05 -29.20
C TYR A 234 -33.15 -20.15 -30.41
N LYS A 235 -33.62 -18.91 -30.23
CA LYS A 235 -33.55 -17.85 -31.24
C LYS A 235 -32.73 -16.65 -30.76
N LEU A 236 -32.26 -15.86 -31.72
CA LEU A 236 -31.53 -14.61 -31.50
C LEU A 236 -32.33 -13.40 -32.02
N PRO A 237 -32.11 -12.22 -31.43
CA PRO A 237 -32.50 -10.95 -32.04
C PRO A 237 -31.83 -10.78 -33.41
N GLU A 238 -32.57 -10.21 -34.36
CA GLU A 238 -32.15 -10.03 -35.75
C GLU A 238 -30.82 -9.29 -35.87
N ASN A 239 -30.65 -8.22 -35.11
CA ASN A 239 -29.41 -7.46 -35.09
C ASN A 239 -28.21 -8.26 -34.56
N VAL A 240 -28.40 -9.09 -33.54
CA VAL A 240 -27.32 -9.91 -32.97
C VAL A 240 -26.90 -10.98 -33.96
N TYR A 241 -27.87 -11.56 -34.68
CA TYR A 241 -27.59 -12.50 -35.75
C TYR A 241 -26.80 -11.85 -36.89
N HIS A 242 -27.30 -10.77 -37.49
CA HIS A 242 -26.59 -10.11 -38.61
C HIS A 242 -25.20 -9.62 -38.21
N ALA A 243 -25.05 -9.05 -37.01
CA ALA A 243 -23.74 -8.66 -36.50
C ALA A 243 -22.77 -9.86 -36.40
N LYS A 244 -23.27 -11.03 -36.00
CA LYS A 244 -22.44 -12.25 -35.91
C LYS A 244 -22.15 -12.87 -37.27
N VAL A 245 -23.09 -12.81 -38.20
CA VAL A 245 -22.89 -13.22 -39.60
C VAL A 245 -21.80 -12.34 -40.24
N ASN A 246 -21.92 -11.02 -40.11
CA ASN A 246 -20.91 -10.08 -40.60
C ASN A 246 -19.55 -10.30 -39.92
N GLU A 247 -19.52 -10.58 -38.61
CA GLU A 247 -18.27 -10.93 -37.91
C GLU A 247 -17.60 -12.17 -38.51
N VAL A 248 -18.37 -13.20 -38.90
CA VAL A 248 -17.85 -14.41 -39.55
C VAL A 248 -17.32 -14.09 -40.95
N ILE A 249 -18.07 -13.32 -41.73
CA ILE A 249 -17.66 -12.89 -43.08
C ILE A 249 -16.36 -12.08 -43.01
N ASP A 250 -16.31 -11.07 -42.14
CA ASP A 250 -15.13 -10.21 -41.93
C ASP A 250 -13.90 -11.00 -41.46
N LYS A 251 -14.08 -12.08 -40.68
CA LYS A 251 -12.96 -12.92 -40.25
C LYS A 251 -12.38 -13.77 -41.38
N ASN A 252 -13.21 -14.14 -42.34
CA ASN A 252 -12.81 -14.96 -43.49
C ASN A 252 -12.41 -14.11 -44.71
N THR A 253 -12.69 -12.81 -44.69
CA THR A 253 -12.32 -11.88 -45.75
C THR A 253 -10.93 -11.30 -45.48
N LEU A 254 -10.00 -11.50 -46.42
CA LEU A 254 -8.66 -10.90 -46.37
C LEU A 254 -8.70 -9.47 -46.91
N SER A 255 -8.31 -8.52 -46.07
CA SER A 255 -8.19 -7.10 -46.42
C SER A 255 -6.71 -6.68 -46.50
N THR A 256 -6.40 -5.83 -47.48
CA THR A 256 -5.08 -5.20 -47.62
C THR A 256 -4.87 -4.18 -46.51
N ILE A 257 -3.66 -4.17 -45.94
CA ILE A 257 -3.25 -3.18 -44.95
C ILE A 257 -2.70 -1.95 -45.70
N ASN A 258 -3.54 -0.94 -45.87
CA ASN A 258 -3.18 0.34 -46.50
C ASN A 258 -2.52 1.29 -45.48
N ALA A 259 -1.40 0.88 -44.88
CA ALA A 259 -0.66 1.67 -43.90
C ALA A 259 0.85 1.45 -44.05
N ASP A 260 1.63 2.47 -43.67
CA ASP A 260 3.09 2.42 -43.74
C ASP A 260 3.65 1.43 -42.73
N PHE A 261 4.42 0.47 -43.20
CA PHE A 261 5.22 -0.40 -42.33
C PHE A 261 6.31 0.40 -41.61
N LYS A 262 6.45 0.20 -40.29
CA LYS A 262 7.46 0.89 -39.47
C LYS A 262 8.55 -0.04 -38.97
N SER A 263 8.19 -1.14 -38.32
CA SER A 263 9.17 -2.04 -37.70
C SER A 263 8.56 -3.38 -37.34
N VAL A 264 9.44 -4.35 -37.05
CA VAL A 264 9.08 -5.59 -36.36
C VAL A 264 9.63 -5.54 -34.94
N SER A 265 8.78 -5.83 -33.96
CA SER A 265 9.15 -5.98 -32.55
C SER A 265 8.89 -7.42 -32.09
N GLU A 266 9.65 -7.89 -31.10
CA GLU A 266 9.51 -9.23 -30.53
C GLU A 266 8.86 -9.15 -29.13
N LEU A 267 7.78 -9.90 -28.93
CA LEU A 267 7.12 -10.02 -27.64
C LEU A 267 7.91 -10.95 -26.70
N LYS A 268 7.62 -10.92 -25.39
CA LYS A 268 8.28 -11.78 -24.39
C LYS A 268 8.17 -13.28 -24.68
N ASN A 269 7.13 -13.69 -25.42
CA ASN A 269 6.91 -15.07 -25.87
C ASN A 269 7.62 -15.41 -27.19
N LYS A 270 8.53 -14.54 -27.68
CA LYS A 270 9.21 -14.64 -28.98
C LYS A 270 8.32 -14.52 -30.22
N GLU A 271 7.07 -14.09 -30.05
CA GLU A 271 6.17 -13.82 -31.18
C GLU A 271 6.53 -12.47 -31.82
N LYS A 272 6.69 -12.47 -33.14
CA LYS A 272 6.98 -11.24 -33.90
C LYS A 272 5.70 -10.46 -34.17
N VAL A 273 5.80 -9.15 -34.03
CA VAL A 273 4.70 -8.20 -34.21
C VAL A 273 5.13 -7.13 -35.21
N PHE A 274 4.31 -6.91 -36.22
CA PHE A 274 4.51 -5.92 -37.27
C PHE A 274 3.77 -4.64 -36.90
N ASN A 275 4.49 -3.52 -36.91
CA ASN A 275 3.98 -2.20 -36.54
C ASN A 275 3.70 -1.38 -37.79
N PHE A 276 2.50 -0.81 -37.86
CA PHE A 276 2.02 0.00 -38.96
C PHE A 276 1.64 1.40 -38.48
N SER A 277 1.67 2.35 -39.41
CA SER A 277 1.26 3.72 -39.16
C SER A 277 0.51 4.28 -40.37
N ILE A 278 -0.57 4.99 -40.12
CA ILE A 278 -1.36 5.64 -41.16
C ILE A 278 -1.56 7.11 -40.80
N GLN A 279 -1.24 8.00 -41.74
CA GLN A 279 -1.55 9.41 -41.59
C GLN A 279 -3.04 9.61 -41.84
N ASP A 280 -3.76 10.05 -40.81
CA ASP A 280 -5.18 10.36 -40.88
C ASP A 280 -5.33 11.88 -40.73
N GLN A 281 -6.08 12.51 -41.64
CA GLN A 281 -6.23 13.97 -41.65
C GLN A 281 -7.02 14.49 -40.43
N ARG A 282 -7.76 13.61 -39.75
CA ARG A 282 -8.54 13.92 -38.54
C ARG A 282 -7.67 14.13 -37.30
N PHE A 283 -6.42 13.66 -37.30
CA PHE A 283 -5.53 13.66 -36.14
C PHE A 283 -4.19 14.32 -36.48
N LYS A 284 -3.57 14.98 -35.51
CA LYS A 284 -2.25 15.62 -35.68
C LYS A 284 -1.15 14.57 -35.79
N GLU A 285 -1.25 13.53 -34.98
CA GLU A 285 -0.31 12.41 -34.99
C GLU A 285 -0.85 11.25 -35.83
N PRO A 286 0.04 10.49 -36.50
CA PRO A 286 -0.39 9.34 -37.28
C PRO A 286 -0.91 8.24 -36.35
N LEU A 287 -1.96 7.55 -36.81
CA LEU A 287 -2.51 6.41 -36.10
C LEU A 287 -1.52 5.25 -36.19
N THR A 288 -1.30 4.56 -35.07
CA THR A 288 -0.39 3.41 -35.01
C THR A 288 -1.11 2.18 -34.49
N TYR A 289 -0.89 1.04 -35.14
CA TYR A 289 -1.38 -0.26 -34.68
C TYR A 289 -0.43 -1.39 -35.05
N SER A 290 -0.62 -2.53 -34.40
CA SER A 290 0.28 -3.67 -34.53
C SER A 290 -0.49 -4.97 -34.72
N ILE A 291 0.06 -5.83 -35.59
CA ILE A 291 -0.52 -7.13 -35.96
C ILE A 291 0.53 -8.22 -35.76
N ASN A 292 0.11 -9.35 -35.16
CA ASN A 292 1.02 -10.47 -34.95
C ASN A 292 1.35 -11.15 -36.28
N GLN A 293 2.55 -11.71 -36.38
CA GLN A 293 2.97 -12.42 -37.59
C GLN A 293 2.00 -13.55 -37.99
N LYS A 294 1.42 -14.26 -37.02
CA LYS A 294 0.48 -15.38 -37.29
C LYS A 294 -0.83 -14.93 -37.96
N ASP A 295 -1.21 -13.67 -37.77
CA ASP A 295 -2.45 -13.07 -38.27
C ASP A 295 -2.20 -12.24 -39.56
N LEU A 296 -0.98 -12.33 -40.10
CA LEU A 296 -0.48 -11.52 -41.20
C LEU A 296 -0.12 -12.41 -42.40
N THR A 297 -0.67 -12.10 -43.56
CA THR A 297 -0.31 -12.74 -44.84
C THR A 297 0.47 -11.75 -45.68
N ILE A 298 1.65 -12.13 -46.17
CA ILE A 298 2.49 -11.25 -47.01
C ILE A 298 2.51 -11.82 -48.42
N LYS A 299 2.05 -11.04 -49.41
CA LYS A 299 2.08 -11.43 -50.83
C LYS A 299 2.69 -10.30 -51.65
N LYS A 300 3.75 -10.61 -52.41
CA LYS A 300 4.39 -9.66 -53.33
C LYS A 300 4.80 -8.31 -52.69
N GLY A 301 5.16 -8.32 -51.40
CA GLY A 301 5.54 -7.11 -50.65
C GLY A 301 4.36 -6.35 -50.01
N GLU A 302 3.12 -6.77 -50.26
CA GLU A 302 1.92 -6.23 -49.61
C GLU A 302 1.53 -7.07 -48.39
N TYR A 303 0.89 -6.41 -47.41
CA TYR A 303 0.48 -7.01 -46.15
C TYR A 303 -1.04 -7.15 -46.11
N PHE A 304 -1.53 -8.31 -45.68
CA PHE A 304 -2.95 -8.64 -45.58
C PHE A 304 -3.27 -9.22 -44.21
N THR A 305 -4.48 -8.99 -43.74
CA THR A 305 -5.02 -9.58 -42.50
C THR A 305 -6.54 -9.76 -42.66
N SER A 306 -7.20 -10.41 -41.69
CA SER A 306 -8.66 -10.48 -41.74
C SER A 306 -9.28 -9.09 -41.58
N GLU A 307 -10.33 -8.80 -42.33
CA GLU A 307 -11.06 -7.53 -42.27
C GLU A 307 -11.51 -7.21 -40.84
N HIS A 308 -11.97 -8.24 -40.11
CA HIS A 308 -12.34 -8.12 -38.70
C HIS A 308 -11.20 -7.60 -37.84
N LEU A 309 -10.01 -8.19 -37.97
CA LEU A 309 -8.84 -7.78 -37.18
C LEU A 309 -8.38 -6.39 -37.59
N LEU A 310 -8.40 -6.06 -38.88
CA LEU A 310 -8.03 -4.73 -39.37
C LEU A 310 -8.95 -3.65 -38.80
N LYS A 311 -10.28 -3.84 -38.86
CA LYS A 311 -11.28 -2.94 -38.26
C LYS A 311 -11.08 -2.81 -36.75
N GLU A 312 -10.84 -3.91 -36.04
CA GLU A 312 -10.59 -3.88 -34.59
C GLU A 312 -9.35 -3.04 -34.23
N LYS A 313 -8.25 -3.24 -34.97
CA LYS A 313 -6.97 -2.54 -34.72
C LYS A 313 -7.06 -1.06 -35.06
N THR A 314 -7.67 -0.72 -36.19
CA THR A 314 -7.87 0.67 -36.63
C THR A 314 -8.80 1.43 -35.69
N ASN A 315 -9.95 0.85 -35.31
CA ASN A 315 -10.86 1.47 -34.34
C ASN A 315 -10.21 1.72 -32.98
N LYS A 316 -9.38 0.78 -32.49
CA LYS A 316 -8.59 0.98 -31.27
C LYS A 316 -7.56 2.11 -31.42
N ALA A 317 -6.92 2.22 -32.59
CA ALA A 317 -5.98 3.29 -32.86
C ALA A 317 -6.67 4.66 -32.90
N ILE A 318 -7.84 4.76 -33.54
CA ILE A 318 -8.68 5.95 -33.58
C ILE A 318 -9.10 6.34 -32.16
N GLN A 319 -9.65 5.41 -31.36
CA GLN A 319 -10.06 5.71 -29.98
C GLN A 319 -8.89 6.23 -29.14
N LYS A 320 -7.71 5.60 -29.28
CA LYS A 320 -6.50 6.05 -28.58
C LYS A 320 -6.07 7.45 -29.01
N ALA A 321 -6.20 7.78 -30.29
CA ALA A 321 -5.90 9.12 -30.79
C ALA A 321 -6.92 10.16 -30.27
N ILE A 322 -8.21 9.82 -30.24
CA ILE A 322 -9.26 10.64 -29.63
C ILE A 322 -8.96 10.91 -28.16
N ASP A 323 -8.68 9.86 -27.38
CA ASP A 323 -8.38 9.98 -25.95
C ASP A 323 -7.13 10.86 -25.72
N LYS A 324 -6.15 10.79 -26.62
CA LYS A 324 -4.91 11.55 -26.53
C LYS A 324 -5.10 13.03 -26.90
N GLU A 325 -5.79 13.33 -27.99
CA GLU A 325 -5.94 14.72 -28.48
C GLU A 325 -7.11 15.46 -27.83
N PHE A 326 -8.22 14.77 -27.56
CA PHE A 326 -9.48 15.36 -27.12
C PHE A 326 -9.93 14.87 -25.73
N GLY A 327 -9.16 14.02 -25.05
CA GLY A 327 -9.51 13.51 -23.72
C GLY A 327 -9.72 14.62 -22.68
N LYS A 328 -8.92 15.70 -22.75
CA LYS A 328 -9.09 16.88 -21.88
C LYS A 328 -10.37 17.65 -22.17
N ASP A 329 -10.81 17.70 -23.43
CA ASP A 329 -12.09 18.33 -23.79
C ASP A 329 -13.27 17.51 -23.26
N LYS A 330 -13.19 16.17 -23.35
CA LYS A 330 -14.19 15.28 -22.75
C LYS A 330 -14.31 15.49 -21.24
N GLU A 331 -13.16 15.58 -20.56
CA GLU A 331 -13.12 15.85 -19.12
C GLU A 331 -13.69 17.22 -18.77
N ARG A 332 -13.36 18.26 -19.55
CA ARG A 332 -13.95 19.60 -19.39
C ARG A 332 -15.47 19.58 -19.54
N ILE A 333 -15.99 18.91 -20.58
CA ILE A 333 -17.43 18.76 -20.80
C ILE A 333 -18.09 18.07 -19.59
N TYR A 334 -17.49 16.98 -19.09
CA TYR A 334 -17.98 16.28 -17.91
C TYR A 334 -18.02 17.20 -16.68
N GLN A 335 -16.96 17.97 -16.44
CA GLN A 335 -16.88 18.90 -15.31
C GLN A 335 -17.90 20.03 -15.41
N GLU A 336 -18.06 20.63 -16.60
CA GLU A 336 -19.07 21.67 -16.85
C GLU A 336 -20.49 21.15 -16.62
N LEU A 337 -20.78 19.94 -17.10
CA LEU A 337 -22.08 19.30 -16.92
C LEU A 337 -22.34 18.98 -15.44
N ALA A 338 -21.35 18.42 -14.75
CA ALA A 338 -21.44 18.12 -13.33
C ALA A 338 -21.70 19.39 -12.51
N HIS A 339 -20.98 20.48 -12.80
CA HIS A 339 -21.18 21.78 -12.15
C HIS A 339 -22.58 22.35 -12.43
N LYS A 340 -23.07 22.26 -13.68
CA LYS A 340 -24.46 22.67 -14.03
C LYS A 340 -25.52 21.89 -13.24
N LYS A 341 -25.25 20.62 -12.91
CA LYS A 341 -26.11 19.78 -12.07
C LYS A 341 -25.89 19.96 -10.56
N GLY A 342 -25.03 20.89 -10.16
CA GLY A 342 -24.79 21.24 -8.76
C GLY A 342 -23.76 20.37 -8.04
N PHE A 343 -23.06 19.49 -8.76
CA PHE A 343 -21.99 18.66 -8.19
C PHE A 343 -20.69 19.45 -8.05
N ASP A 344 -19.89 19.08 -7.05
CA ASP A 344 -18.56 19.65 -6.81
C ASP A 344 -17.51 18.55 -6.96
N LEU A 345 -16.76 18.62 -8.06
CA LEU A 345 -15.68 17.68 -8.38
C LEU A 345 -14.30 18.25 -8.05
N SER A 346 -14.24 19.40 -7.36
CA SER A 346 -12.97 20.02 -7.03
C SER A 346 -12.14 19.10 -6.12
N THR A 347 -10.85 19.06 -6.41
CA THR A 347 -9.86 18.28 -5.67
C THR A 347 -8.79 19.20 -5.12
N ARG A 348 -8.09 18.73 -4.09
CA ARG A 348 -6.87 19.34 -3.56
C ARG A 348 -5.81 18.28 -3.27
N PRO A 349 -4.53 18.63 -3.18
CA PRO A 349 -3.49 17.70 -2.75
C PRO A 349 -3.79 17.08 -1.38
N LEU A 350 -3.46 15.79 -1.25
CA LEU A 350 -3.48 15.07 0.03
C LEU A 350 -2.40 15.61 0.97
N THR A 351 -2.78 15.88 2.22
CA THR A 351 -1.91 16.40 3.28
C THR A 351 -1.86 15.47 4.48
N GLY A 352 -0.96 15.71 5.44
CA GLY A 352 -0.89 14.89 6.66
C GLY A 352 -2.16 14.95 7.51
N ASP A 353 -2.92 16.03 7.42
CA ASP A 353 -4.20 16.20 8.11
C ASP A 353 -5.31 15.30 7.56
N ASP A 354 -5.13 14.72 6.37
CA ASP A 354 -6.09 13.80 5.77
C ASP A 354 -5.83 12.35 6.19
N LEU A 355 -4.68 12.08 6.80
CA LEU A 355 -4.29 10.76 7.25
C LEU A 355 -4.98 10.40 8.57
N LEU A 356 -5.35 9.12 8.72
CA LEU A 356 -5.65 8.55 10.02
C LEU A 356 -4.41 7.84 10.56
N TRP A 357 -3.76 8.42 11.57
CA TRP A 357 -2.62 7.79 12.22
C TRP A 357 -2.56 8.14 13.69
N TYR A 358 -1.91 7.26 14.45
CA TYR A 358 -1.64 7.45 15.87
C TYR A 358 -0.22 7.01 16.17
N GLY A 359 0.57 7.91 16.74
CA GLY A 359 1.93 7.69 17.19
C GLY A 359 1.99 7.40 18.69
N LYS A 360 3.01 6.66 19.13
CA LYS A 360 3.38 6.51 20.53
C LYS A 360 4.90 6.49 20.65
N ILE A 361 5.42 7.21 21.64
CA ILE A 361 6.86 7.27 21.91
C ILE A 361 7.22 6.15 22.91
N GLU A 362 8.32 5.45 22.66
CA GLU A 362 8.91 4.50 23.60
C GLU A 362 10.32 4.96 23.93
N SER A 363 10.70 4.90 25.22
CA SER A 363 12.03 5.32 25.69
C SER A 363 13.00 4.14 25.85
N SER A 364 12.50 2.91 25.79
CA SER A 364 13.29 1.70 25.98
C SER A 364 13.12 0.70 24.83
N ARG A 365 14.12 -0.16 24.62
CA ARG A 365 14.01 -1.33 23.73
C ARG A 365 14.58 -2.54 24.42
N THR A 366 14.09 -3.71 24.08
CA THR A 366 14.64 -4.99 24.56
C THR A 366 15.28 -5.78 23.43
N TYR A 367 16.25 -6.61 23.77
CA TYR A 367 16.76 -7.66 22.89
C TYR A 367 15.73 -8.77 22.80
N LYS A 368 15.33 -9.14 21.59
CA LYS A 368 14.35 -10.23 21.41
C LYS A 368 15.05 -11.58 21.53
N ALA A 369 14.33 -12.60 22.00
CA ALA A 369 14.88 -13.95 22.11
C ALA A 369 15.34 -14.57 20.77
N ASN A 370 14.85 -14.05 19.64
CA ASN A 370 15.24 -14.44 18.29
C ASN A 370 16.24 -13.47 17.63
N ASP A 371 16.69 -12.43 18.33
CA ASP A 371 17.73 -11.55 17.84
C ASP A 371 19.00 -12.36 17.61
N LYS A 372 19.70 -12.07 16.51
CA LYS A 372 20.84 -12.89 16.08
C LYS A 372 21.88 -13.03 17.20
N PHE A 373 22.23 -11.94 17.88
CA PHE A 373 23.19 -11.97 18.99
C PHE A 373 22.65 -12.70 20.23
N ALA A 374 21.38 -12.52 20.59
CA ALA A 374 20.76 -13.27 21.67
C ALA A 374 20.72 -14.78 21.37
N VAL A 375 20.41 -15.18 20.13
CA VAL A 375 20.42 -16.59 19.69
C VAL A 375 21.84 -17.15 19.66
N GLN A 376 22.81 -16.40 19.12
CA GLN A 376 24.21 -16.81 19.09
C GLN A 376 24.75 -16.98 20.51
N ASN A 377 24.52 -15.99 21.38
CA ASN A 377 24.92 -16.07 22.79
C ASN A 377 24.24 -17.23 23.49
N LYS A 378 22.93 -17.43 23.32
CA LYS A 378 22.20 -18.56 23.90
C LYS A 378 22.83 -19.90 23.49
N ASN A 379 23.10 -20.09 22.19
CA ASN A 379 23.73 -21.32 21.71
C ASN A 379 25.14 -21.51 22.28
N THR A 380 25.92 -20.42 22.37
CA THR A 380 27.27 -20.44 22.96
C THR A 380 27.22 -20.74 24.46
N LEU A 381 26.28 -20.15 25.20
CA LEU A 381 26.06 -20.38 26.63
C LEU A 381 25.60 -21.83 26.88
N ASP A 382 24.70 -22.37 26.06
CA ASP A 382 24.27 -23.77 26.12
C ASP A 382 25.45 -24.74 25.88
N LEU A 383 26.36 -24.39 24.96
CA LEU A 383 27.59 -25.16 24.72
C LEU A 383 28.57 -25.06 25.89
N ILE A 384 28.79 -23.86 26.43
CA ILE A 384 29.62 -23.63 27.61
C ILE A 384 29.11 -24.49 28.78
N ASN A 385 27.81 -24.46 29.05
CA ASN A 385 27.17 -25.23 30.12
C ASN A 385 27.41 -26.74 29.95
N LYS A 386 27.29 -27.26 28.71
CA LYS A 386 27.59 -28.67 28.41
C LYS A 386 29.06 -29.03 28.65
N LEU A 387 29.99 -28.17 28.22
CA LEU A 387 31.43 -28.39 28.39
C LEU A 387 31.84 -28.31 29.87
N GLU A 388 31.24 -27.40 30.64
CA GLU A 388 31.48 -27.29 32.09
C GLU A 388 31.00 -28.54 32.83
N GLN A 389 29.86 -29.11 32.44
CA GLN A 389 29.33 -30.35 33.02
C GLN A 389 30.19 -31.58 32.70
N THR A 390 30.77 -31.65 31.50
CA THR A 390 31.59 -32.79 31.06
C THR A 390 33.08 -32.67 31.43
N LYS A 391 33.48 -31.63 32.18
CA LYS A 391 34.89 -31.27 32.46
C LYS A 391 35.71 -31.13 31.16
N GLY A 392 35.12 -30.49 30.14
CA GLY A 392 35.77 -30.15 28.88
C GLY A 392 36.95 -29.19 29.02
N ASP A 393 37.62 -28.89 27.90
CA ASP A 393 38.82 -28.05 27.92
C ASP A 393 38.53 -26.64 28.44
N LYS A 394 39.20 -26.26 29.53
CA LYS A 394 39.10 -24.93 30.15
C LYS A 394 39.51 -23.81 29.20
N LYS A 395 40.43 -24.07 28.26
CA LYS A 395 40.88 -23.07 27.28
C LYS A 395 39.82 -22.80 26.22
N GLU A 396 39.09 -23.84 25.80
CA GLU A 396 37.95 -23.72 24.90
C GLU A 396 36.81 -22.94 25.55
N ILE A 397 36.44 -23.28 26.80
CA ILE A 397 35.41 -22.55 27.56
C ILE A 397 35.77 -21.06 27.71
N LYS A 398 37.04 -20.75 28.01
CA LYS A 398 37.51 -19.35 28.10
C LYS A 398 37.32 -18.62 26.77
N THR A 399 37.73 -19.24 25.66
CA THR A 399 37.59 -18.65 24.31
C THR A 399 36.13 -18.41 23.95
N LEU A 400 35.23 -19.34 24.28
CA LEU A 400 33.79 -19.19 24.04
C LEU A 400 33.19 -18.03 24.85
N LYS A 401 33.60 -17.86 26.13
CA LYS A 401 33.15 -16.74 26.98
C LYS A 401 33.62 -15.38 26.47
N GLU A 402 34.83 -15.31 25.93
CA GLU A 402 35.39 -14.08 25.34
C GLU A 402 34.67 -13.66 24.05
N ASN A 403 34.14 -14.63 23.30
CA ASN A 403 33.42 -14.40 22.04
C ASN A 403 31.92 -14.09 22.21
N LEU A 404 31.40 -14.04 23.44
CA LEU A 404 30.00 -13.66 23.69
C LEU A 404 29.78 -12.19 23.30
N HIS A 405 28.69 -11.94 22.57
CA HIS A 405 28.30 -10.59 22.18
C HIS A 405 27.80 -9.80 23.40
N ARG A 406 28.31 -8.59 23.55
CA ARG A 406 27.95 -7.69 24.66
C ARG A 406 27.31 -6.42 24.13
N ASP A 407 26.38 -5.91 24.91
CA ASP A 407 25.81 -4.58 24.69
C ASP A 407 26.91 -3.53 24.86
N LYS A 408 27.00 -2.60 23.91
CA LYS A 408 28.14 -1.66 23.82
C LYS A 408 28.16 -0.66 24.98
N GLU A 409 27.00 -0.30 25.50
CA GLU A 409 26.85 0.72 26.53
C GLU A 409 26.92 0.11 27.93
N THR A 410 26.27 -1.03 28.13
CA THR A 410 26.22 -1.67 29.47
C THR A 410 27.34 -2.69 29.70
N GLY A 411 28.00 -3.18 28.64
CA GLY A 411 29.01 -4.25 28.71
C GLY A 411 28.45 -5.63 29.09
N LYS A 412 27.13 -5.75 29.30
CA LYS A 412 26.46 -7.00 29.66
C LYS A 412 26.35 -7.93 28.46
N ILE A 413 26.36 -9.24 28.72
CA ILE A 413 26.10 -10.25 27.67
C ILE A 413 24.68 -10.04 27.18
N ILE A 414 24.49 -10.04 25.87
CA ILE A 414 23.17 -9.85 25.27
C ILE A 414 22.35 -11.13 25.45
N GLU A 415 21.27 -11.05 26.21
CA GLU A 415 20.27 -12.12 26.32
C GLU A 415 18.87 -11.65 25.89
N GLY A 416 18.00 -12.61 25.56
CA GLY A 416 16.64 -12.31 25.16
C GLY A 416 15.82 -11.82 26.35
N GLY A 417 15.22 -10.63 26.24
CA GLY A 417 14.45 -9.96 27.28
C GLY A 417 15.17 -8.75 27.88
N ASP A 418 16.50 -8.66 27.74
CA ASP A 418 17.29 -7.58 28.33
C ASP A 418 17.02 -6.24 27.68
N LYS A 419 16.95 -5.16 28.50
CA LYS A 419 16.90 -3.79 28.00
C LYS A 419 18.21 -3.45 27.29
N LYS A 420 18.10 -2.84 26.11
CA LYS A 420 19.23 -2.30 25.36
C LYS A 420 19.81 -1.10 26.09
N GLY A 421 21.13 -0.99 26.10
CA GLY A 421 21.81 0.16 26.67
C GLY A 421 21.70 1.42 25.81
N GLY A 422 22.04 2.56 26.43
CA GLY A 422 22.01 3.87 25.80
C GLY A 422 20.59 4.43 25.59
N MET A 423 20.50 5.59 24.95
CA MET A 423 19.22 6.20 24.61
C MET A 423 18.51 5.40 23.52
N GLN A 424 17.25 5.05 23.77
CA GLN A 424 16.44 4.23 22.86
C GLN A 424 15.14 4.93 22.45
N ILE A 425 15.04 6.26 22.58
CA ILE A 425 13.84 7.01 22.21
C ILE A 425 13.49 6.75 20.73
N HIS A 426 12.25 6.32 20.49
CA HIS A 426 11.74 6.04 19.16
C HIS A 426 10.22 6.15 19.12
N ALA A 427 9.67 6.21 17.91
CA ALA A 427 8.23 6.27 17.70
C ALA A 427 7.71 5.06 16.94
N HIS A 428 6.59 4.53 17.42
CA HIS A 428 5.73 3.61 16.70
C HIS A 428 4.50 4.36 16.21
N VAL A 429 4.21 4.28 14.93
CA VAL A 429 3.08 4.96 14.31
C VAL A 429 2.17 3.94 13.64
N VAL A 430 0.94 3.83 14.13
CA VAL A 430 -0.11 3.05 13.49
C VAL A 430 -0.79 3.94 12.46
N VAL A 431 -0.67 3.58 11.19
CA VAL A 431 -1.21 4.35 10.06
C VAL A 431 -2.32 3.55 9.42
N SER A 432 -3.52 4.11 9.34
CA SER A 432 -4.60 3.49 8.57
C SER A 432 -4.22 3.41 7.10
N ARG A 433 -4.67 2.36 6.43
CA ARG A 433 -4.52 2.21 4.98
C ARG A 433 -5.37 3.21 4.20
N HIS A 434 -6.34 3.87 4.82
CA HIS A 434 -7.22 4.80 4.14
C HIS A 434 -7.17 6.19 4.76
N ASP A 435 -7.50 7.21 3.98
CA ASP A 435 -7.70 8.56 4.49
C ASP A 435 -8.86 8.61 5.51
N LYS A 436 -8.86 9.62 6.39
CA LYS A 436 -9.94 9.83 7.37
C LYS A 436 -11.10 10.68 6.85
N THR A 437 -10.95 11.35 5.71
CA THR A 437 -11.87 12.41 5.27
C THR A 437 -13.10 11.88 4.53
N MET A 438 -12.93 10.90 3.64
CA MET A 438 -14.03 10.34 2.86
C MET A 438 -14.86 9.40 3.74
N LYS A 439 -16.17 9.64 3.85
CA LYS A 439 -17.13 8.81 4.56
C LYS A 439 -17.55 7.61 3.73
N ASN A 440 -17.73 7.78 2.42
CA ASN A 440 -18.12 6.69 1.53
C ASN A 440 -16.93 5.72 1.35
N PRO A 441 -17.10 4.43 1.67
CA PRO A 441 -16.03 3.44 1.53
C PRO A 441 -15.41 3.33 0.13
N ARG A 442 -16.16 3.71 -0.93
CA ARG A 442 -15.71 3.68 -2.32
C ARG A 442 -14.88 4.90 -2.72
N ASN A 443 -15.00 6.01 -1.99
CA ASN A 443 -14.27 7.25 -2.27
C ASN A 443 -12.96 7.33 -1.49
N LYS A 444 -12.81 6.55 -0.40
CA LYS A 444 -11.59 6.49 0.40
C LYS A 444 -10.36 6.15 -0.44
N LEU A 445 -9.33 6.97 -0.31
CA LEU A 445 -8.03 6.75 -0.93
C LEU A 445 -7.26 5.67 -0.20
N SER A 446 -6.71 4.69 -0.93
CA SER A 446 -5.84 3.66 -0.35
C SER A 446 -4.38 4.13 -0.36
N LEU A 447 -3.80 4.27 0.83
CA LEU A 447 -2.51 4.88 1.14
C LEU A 447 -1.52 3.83 1.66
N SER A 448 -1.20 2.84 0.81
CA SER A 448 -0.26 1.77 1.14
C SER A 448 1.18 2.11 0.74
N PRO A 449 2.15 2.13 1.69
CA PRO A 449 3.55 2.38 1.39
C PRO A 449 4.28 1.13 0.85
N LEU A 450 3.58 -0.01 0.82
CA LEU A 450 4.12 -1.32 0.44
C LEU A 450 3.60 -1.80 -0.93
N ALA A 451 2.79 -1.00 -1.63
CA ALA A 451 2.36 -1.32 -2.98
C ALA A 451 3.55 -1.31 -3.96
N ASN A 452 3.62 -2.31 -4.86
CA ASN A 452 4.68 -2.41 -5.87
C ASN A 452 4.50 -1.45 -7.07
N ALA A 453 3.49 -0.59 -7.03
CA ALA A 453 3.14 0.38 -8.06
C ALA A 453 4.07 1.61 -8.07
N LYS A 454 5.39 1.40 -8.12
CA LYS A 454 6.39 2.48 -8.06
C LYS A 454 6.35 3.42 -9.27
N GLU A 455 5.73 3.01 -10.36
CA GLU A 455 5.71 3.72 -11.65
C GLU A 455 4.29 3.88 -12.23
N SER A 456 3.25 3.61 -11.45
CA SER A 456 1.89 3.86 -11.92
C SER A 456 1.72 5.35 -12.19
N ARG A 457 1.10 5.70 -13.31
CA ARG A 457 0.81 7.09 -13.66
C ARG A 457 -0.70 7.31 -13.80
N THR A 458 -1.17 8.53 -13.54
CA THR A 458 -2.52 8.93 -13.97
C THR A 458 -2.61 8.84 -15.49
N GLN A 459 -3.83 8.85 -16.03
CA GLN A 459 -4.07 8.99 -17.47
C GLN A 459 -3.38 10.24 -18.07
N HIS A 460 -3.12 11.25 -17.22
CA HIS A 460 -2.45 12.50 -17.56
C HIS A 460 -0.93 12.49 -17.29
N GLY A 461 -0.36 11.35 -16.87
CA GLY A 461 1.08 11.15 -16.78
C GLY A 461 1.72 11.44 -15.40
N GLU A 462 0.95 11.79 -14.38
CA GLU A 462 1.47 12.08 -13.05
C GLU A 462 1.80 10.81 -12.28
N LYS A 463 2.94 10.77 -11.57
CA LYS A 463 3.37 9.58 -10.82
C LYS A 463 2.45 9.38 -9.62
N ILE A 464 1.77 8.24 -9.61
CA ILE A 464 0.91 7.76 -8.54
C ILE A 464 1.63 6.65 -7.78
N GLY A 465 1.73 6.78 -6.45
CA GLY A 465 2.19 5.71 -5.58
C GLY A 465 3.24 6.16 -4.59
N PHE A 466 3.68 5.24 -3.72
CA PHE A 466 4.61 5.58 -2.65
C PHE A 466 6.05 5.19 -3.00
N ASP A 467 6.94 6.17 -3.04
CA ASP A 467 8.38 5.99 -3.22
C ASP A 467 9.12 6.02 -1.88
N ARG A 468 9.38 4.83 -1.34
CA ARG A 468 10.10 4.64 -0.08
C ARG A 468 11.49 5.28 -0.06
N THR A 469 12.21 5.28 -1.19
CA THR A 469 13.56 5.87 -1.26
C THR A 469 13.47 7.37 -1.04
N VAL A 470 12.55 8.01 -1.76
CA VAL A 470 12.31 9.45 -1.66
C VAL A 470 11.79 9.81 -0.26
N PHE A 471 10.93 8.99 0.32
CA PHE A 471 10.42 9.19 1.68
C PHE A 471 11.54 9.14 2.74
N PHE A 472 12.46 8.17 2.65
CA PHE A 472 13.57 8.08 3.60
C PHE A 472 14.53 9.26 3.50
N GLN A 473 14.87 9.70 2.28
CA GLN A 473 15.68 10.90 2.07
C GLN A 473 14.99 12.17 2.61
N LYS A 474 13.67 12.29 2.41
CA LYS A 474 12.89 13.41 2.97
C LYS A 474 12.85 13.35 4.50
N GLY A 475 12.74 12.17 5.09
CA GLY A 475 12.81 12.01 6.55
C GLY A 475 14.13 12.50 7.14
N GLU A 476 15.26 12.19 6.49
CA GLU A 476 16.57 12.76 6.89
C GLU A 476 16.55 14.28 6.82
N LYS A 477 16.10 14.87 5.71
CA LYS A 477 16.02 16.33 5.55
C LYS A 477 15.11 17.01 6.56
N VAL A 478 13.96 16.41 6.88
CA VAL A 478 13.03 16.92 7.90
C VAL A 478 13.72 16.92 9.26
N PHE A 479 14.43 15.84 9.61
CA PHE A 479 15.19 15.78 10.86
C PHE A 479 16.29 16.85 10.89
N ASP A 480 17.10 16.92 9.84
CA ASP A 480 18.25 17.81 9.72
C ASP A 480 17.81 19.29 9.80
N THR A 481 16.69 19.63 9.16
CA THR A 481 16.12 20.98 9.20
C THR A 481 15.50 21.29 10.55
N LYS A 482 14.69 20.38 11.11
CA LYS A 482 13.97 20.62 12.37
C LYS A 482 14.92 20.77 13.56
N PHE A 483 15.99 20.00 13.59
CA PHE A 483 16.92 19.96 14.71
C PHE A 483 18.25 20.65 14.40
N GLU A 484 18.40 21.29 13.23
CA GLU A 484 19.66 21.91 12.80
C GLU A 484 20.84 20.92 12.86
N TYR A 485 20.59 19.66 12.47
CA TYR A 485 21.59 18.59 12.52
C TYR A 485 22.42 18.58 11.24
N ASP A 486 23.72 18.88 11.36
CA ASP A 486 24.67 18.78 10.26
C ASP A 486 25.06 17.31 10.01
N ARG A 487 24.25 16.63 9.20
CA ARG A 487 24.40 15.21 8.91
C ARG A 487 25.65 14.95 8.06
N PRO A 488 26.65 14.19 8.57
CA PRO A 488 27.78 13.74 7.76
C PRO A 488 27.32 12.80 6.65
N LYS A 489 28.03 12.83 5.50
CA LYS A 489 27.68 12.06 4.31
C LYS A 489 27.55 10.56 4.59
N GLU A 490 28.38 10.04 5.47
CA GLU A 490 28.44 8.63 5.88
C GLU A 490 27.16 8.18 6.61
N GLN A 491 26.40 9.13 7.17
CA GLN A 491 25.15 8.88 7.89
C GLN A 491 23.91 9.01 7.01
N THR A 492 24.08 9.30 5.71
CA THR A 492 22.96 9.47 4.78
C THR A 492 22.43 8.14 4.28
N PHE A 493 21.13 8.08 4.04
CA PHE A 493 20.45 6.93 3.47
C PHE A 493 21.04 6.55 2.11
N ASN A 494 21.44 7.54 1.32
CA ASN A 494 22.05 7.33 0.00
C ASN A 494 23.38 6.61 0.10
N HIS A 495 24.27 7.07 0.99
CA HIS A 495 25.54 6.43 1.23
C HIS A 495 25.35 4.98 1.68
N TYR A 496 24.53 4.79 2.72
CA TYR A 496 24.19 3.47 3.22
C TYR A 496 23.60 2.53 2.15
N ASN A 497 22.68 3.03 1.32
CA ASN A 497 22.05 2.25 0.27
C ASN A 497 23.02 1.91 -0.87
N GLN A 498 23.98 2.80 -1.16
CA GLN A 498 25.05 2.55 -2.11
C GLN A 498 25.99 1.45 -1.59
N GLU A 499 26.52 1.59 -0.38
CA GLU A 499 27.39 0.59 0.23
C GLU A 499 26.70 -0.78 0.29
N LYS A 500 25.42 -0.81 0.68
CA LYS A 500 24.62 -2.04 0.68
C LYS A 500 24.49 -2.69 -0.70
N LYS A 501 24.41 -1.90 -1.78
CA LYS A 501 24.40 -2.43 -3.15
C LYS A 501 25.76 -2.98 -3.54
N GLU A 502 26.83 -2.25 -3.24
CA GLU A 502 28.22 -2.68 -3.48
C GLU A 502 28.50 -4.00 -2.75
N LEU A 503 28.17 -4.09 -1.46
CA LEU A 503 28.27 -5.31 -0.65
C LEU A 503 27.48 -6.49 -1.19
N LYS A 504 26.31 -6.25 -1.81
CA LYS A 504 25.54 -7.29 -2.47
C LYS A 504 26.17 -7.73 -3.78
N GLY A 505 26.76 -6.81 -4.55
CA GLY A 505 27.55 -7.11 -5.75
C GLY A 505 28.74 -8.01 -5.41
N LEU A 506 29.52 -7.63 -4.39
CA LEU A 506 30.65 -8.43 -3.89
C LEU A 506 30.25 -9.83 -3.39
N LYS A 507 29.07 -9.96 -2.75
CA LYS A 507 28.54 -11.27 -2.33
C LYS A 507 28.23 -12.22 -3.48
N ASN A 508 27.95 -11.67 -4.67
CA ASN A 508 27.69 -12.46 -5.86
C ASN A 508 28.99 -12.85 -6.60
N GLU A 509 30.12 -12.18 -6.31
CA GLU A 509 31.40 -12.37 -7.02
C GLU A 509 32.49 -13.15 -6.25
N ILE A 510 32.51 -13.21 -4.90
CA ILE A 510 33.68 -13.75 -4.17
C ILE A 510 33.34 -14.68 -2.96
N THR A 511 34.24 -15.63 -2.72
CA THR A 511 34.30 -16.74 -1.73
C THR A 511 34.18 -16.34 -0.23
N GLY A 512 34.08 -17.36 0.65
CA GLY A 512 33.58 -17.30 2.03
C GLY A 512 34.18 -16.29 3.02
N GLN A 513 35.41 -15.79 2.83
CA GLN A 513 36.01 -14.77 3.71
C GLN A 513 35.42 -13.37 3.50
N VAL A 514 35.11 -12.99 2.26
CA VAL A 514 34.46 -11.70 1.93
C VAL A 514 33.01 -11.68 2.41
N LYS A 515 32.35 -12.84 2.44
CA LYS A 515 31.02 -13.04 3.01
C LYS A 515 30.95 -12.69 4.51
N GLY A 516 32.03 -12.93 5.25
CA GLY A 516 32.16 -12.59 6.68
C GLY A 516 32.20 -11.08 6.92
N LYS A 517 33.13 -10.37 6.27
CA LYS A 517 33.25 -8.90 6.36
C LYS A 517 32.00 -8.18 5.84
N ALA A 518 31.41 -8.64 4.74
CA ALA A 518 30.17 -8.07 4.22
C ALA A 518 28.96 -8.30 5.13
N THR A 519 28.98 -9.37 5.92
CA THR A 519 27.93 -9.64 6.92
C THR A 519 28.15 -8.81 8.18
N GLN A 520 29.40 -8.66 8.64
CA GLN A 520 29.79 -7.80 9.76
C GLN A 520 29.41 -6.33 9.50
N PHE A 521 29.74 -5.79 8.33
CA PHE A 521 29.41 -4.42 7.93
C PHE A 521 27.90 -4.17 7.90
N LEU A 522 27.15 -5.11 7.30
CA LEU A 522 25.69 -5.06 7.35
C LEU A 522 25.20 -5.11 8.81
N LEU A 523 25.81 -5.85 9.72
CA LEU A 523 25.38 -5.85 11.12
C LEU A 523 25.64 -4.52 11.84
N GLU A 524 26.77 -3.87 11.58
CA GLU A 524 27.18 -2.66 12.28
C GLU A 524 26.45 -1.40 11.80
N HIS A 525 26.08 -1.33 10.52
CA HIS A 525 25.55 -0.11 9.91
C HIS A 525 24.08 -0.20 9.51
N SER A 526 23.45 -1.38 9.57
CA SER A 526 22.12 -1.52 8.96
C SER A 526 20.92 -1.30 9.85
N GLY A 527 20.97 -1.63 11.14
CA GLY A 527 19.75 -1.87 11.92
C GLY A 527 18.78 -2.87 11.24
N LEU A 528 19.14 -3.50 10.11
CA LEU A 528 18.24 -4.27 9.25
C LEU A 528 18.06 -5.69 9.76
N SER A 529 19.04 -6.24 10.49
CA SER A 529 18.84 -7.49 11.24
C SER A 529 17.85 -7.29 12.38
N GLU A 530 17.90 -6.12 13.03
CA GLU A 530 17.04 -5.75 14.16
C GLU A 530 15.61 -5.43 13.71
N ILE A 531 15.46 -4.86 12.51
CA ILE A 531 14.17 -4.40 12.01
C ILE A 531 13.51 -5.38 11.06
N LYS A 532 14.25 -6.21 10.29
CA LYS A 532 13.62 -7.29 9.50
C LYS A 532 12.74 -8.22 10.34
N GLN A 533 13.02 -8.33 11.64
CA GLN A 533 12.28 -9.18 12.56
C GLN A 533 11.15 -8.42 13.30
N GLN A 534 11.17 -7.07 13.31
CA GLN A 534 10.03 -6.22 13.65
C GLN A 534 8.96 -6.16 12.51
N ILE A 535 9.19 -6.83 11.37
CA ILE A 535 8.27 -6.87 10.20
C ILE A 535 7.05 -7.78 10.43
N SER A 536 6.93 -8.44 11.57
CA SER A 536 5.67 -9.06 11.99
C SER A 536 5.46 -8.86 13.49
N PRO A 537 5.05 -7.64 13.93
CA PRO A 537 4.76 -7.37 15.32
C PRO A 537 3.82 -8.43 15.85
N VAL A 538 2.76 -8.81 15.11
CA VAL A 538 1.76 -9.79 15.57
C VAL A 538 2.35 -11.17 15.92
N ALA A 539 3.32 -11.68 15.15
CA ALA A 539 3.94 -12.98 15.44
C ALA A 539 4.95 -12.90 16.60
N SER A 540 5.70 -11.80 16.71
CA SER A 540 6.58 -11.56 17.86
C SER A 540 5.79 -11.22 19.14
N ILE A 541 4.67 -10.52 19.02
CA ILE A 541 3.75 -10.13 20.11
C ILE A 541 3.17 -11.37 20.76
N LYS A 542 2.66 -12.34 19.99
CA LYS A 542 2.18 -13.63 20.55
C LYS A 542 3.27 -14.41 21.29
N LYS A 543 4.54 -14.28 20.87
CA LYS A 543 5.68 -14.99 21.47
C LYS A 543 6.23 -14.27 22.71
N GLU A 544 6.26 -12.94 22.71
CA GLU A 544 6.65 -12.10 23.85
C GLU A 544 5.58 -12.11 24.95
N LEU A 545 4.29 -12.04 24.58
CA LEU A 545 3.17 -12.15 25.54
C LEU A 545 2.98 -13.56 26.10
N GLY A 546 3.41 -14.60 25.38
CA GLY A 546 3.37 -15.99 25.87
C GLY A 546 4.28 -16.27 27.08
N ILE A 547 5.19 -15.35 27.40
CA ILE A 547 6.05 -15.40 28.61
C ILE A 547 5.37 -14.68 29.80
N VAL A 548 4.38 -13.82 29.55
CA VAL A 548 3.64 -13.03 30.56
C VAL A 548 2.20 -13.53 30.77
N ALA A 549 1.77 -14.55 30.02
CA ALA A 549 0.41 -15.06 30.04
C ALA A 549 0.12 -15.98 31.23
N ASN A 550 -0.15 -15.39 32.39
CA ASN A 550 -1.12 -15.89 33.36
C ASN A 550 -2.16 -14.80 33.67
N ILE A 551 -2.70 -14.17 32.61
CA ILE A 551 -3.89 -13.32 32.71
C ILE A 551 -5.09 -14.18 32.30
N PRO A 552 -6.05 -14.45 33.21
CA PRO A 552 -7.21 -15.28 32.87
C PRO A 552 -8.10 -14.60 31.83
N THR A 553 -8.39 -15.33 30.75
CA THR A 553 -9.40 -14.97 29.77
C THR A 553 -10.79 -15.11 30.39
N ASN A 554 -11.34 -14.02 30.90
CA ASN A 554 -12.79 -13.75 31.00
C ASN A 554 -13.02 -12.27 31.31
N LEU A 555 -13.21 -11.46 30.27
CA LEU A 555 -13.80 -10.11 30.39
C LEU A 555 -15.34 -10.24 30.32
N PRO A 556 -16.11 -9.80 31.33
CA PRO A 556 -17.57 -9.89 31.33
C PRO A 556 -18.21 -8.83 30.42
N LYS A 557 -19.29 -9.25 29.74
CA LYS A 557 -20.16 -8.40 28.92
C LYS A 557 -21.16 -7.65 29.82
N GLY A 558 -21.29 -6.33 29.62
CA GLY A 558 -22.45 -5.52 30.03
C GLY A 558 -22.16 -4.50 31.13
N VAL A 559 -22.08 -3.22 30.76
CA VAL A 559 -21.46 -2.15 31.57
C VAL A 559 -22.29 -1.64 32.77
N ILE A 560 -23.61 -1.87 32.86
CA ILE A 560 -24.45 -1.11 33.83
C ILE A 560 -25.51 -1.96 34.57
N ASP A 561 -25.68 -3.24 34.24
CA ASP A 561 -26.99 -3.86 34.44
C ASP A 561 -27.33 -4.40 35.84
N PHE A 562 -26.56 -4.11 36.89
CA PHE A 562 -26.94 -4.54 38.24
C PHE A 562 -26.47 -3.61 39.37
N ALA A 563 -26.49 -2.30 39.16
CA ALA A 563 -26.60 -1.36 40.29
C ALA A 563 -27.92 -1.56 41.11
N PHE A 564 -28.78 -2.52 40.75
CA PHE A 564 -30.18 -2.47 41.16
C PHE A 564 -30.85 -3.75 41.61
N LYS A 565 -30.16 -4.87 41.72
CA LYS A 565 -30.85 -6.03 42.27
C LYS A 565 -30.06 -6.57 43.44
N THR A 566 -30.78 -6.61 44.54
CA THR A 566 -30.48 -7.39 45.71
C THR A 566 -29.29 -6.92 46.54
N VAL A 567 -29.61 -6.08 47.53
CA VAL A 567 -29.41 -6.47 48.94
C VAL A 567 -27.92 -6.37 49.36
N ARG A 568 -27.39 -5.29 49.96
CA ARG A 568 -27.94 -4.23 50.82
C ARG A 568 -29.03 -4.63 51.84
N ALA A 569 -29.31 -5.92 52.01
CA ALA A 569 -30.23 -6.42 53.04
C ALA A 569 -29.83 -7.79 53.64
N MET A 570 -28.59 -8.26 53.45
CA MET A 570 -28.10 -9.49 54.11
C MET A 570 -26.61 -9.40 54.50
N GLY A 571 -26.12 -8.19 54.79
CA GLY A 571 -25.00 -8.06 55.72
C GLY A 571 -25.58 -8.15 57.13
N GLN A 572 -25.21 -9.20 57.86
CA GLN A 572 -25.25 -9.26 59.33
C GLN A 572 -26.57 -8.90 60.01
N ASP A 573 -27.35 -9.92 60.35
CA ASP A 573 -28.00 -9.96 61.67
C ASP A 573 -28.08 -11.41 62.16
N MET A 574 -27.39 -11.66 63.27
CA MET A 574 -27.64 -12.67 64.33
C MET A 574 -27.58 -14.16 63.92
N GLY A 575 -26.81 -15.06 64.56
CA GLY A 575 -26.61 -15.16 66.00
C GLY A 575 -27.88 -15.71 66.65
N TYR A 576 -28.03 -17.05 66.62
CA TYR A 576 -29.16 -17.89 67.04
C TYR A 576 -30.24 -18.19 66.00
#